data_AF-W2GYI6-F1
#
_entry.id   AF-W2GYI6-F1
#
_cell.length_a   1.000
_cell.length_b   1.000
_cell.length_c   1.000
_cell.angle_alpha   90.00
_cell.angle_beta   90.00
_cell.angle_gamma   90.00
#
_symmetry.space_group_name_H-M   'P 1'
#
loop_
_entity.id
_entity.type
_entity.pdbx_description
1 polymer ?
#
loop_
_entity_poly.entity_id
_entity_poly.type
_entity_poly.pdbx_seq_one_letter_code
_entity_poly.pdbx_strand_id
1 'polypeptide(L)'
;VDIYDVKVVVHSGGDKYAEVKVGAGETVTWDATIPELQDKTLYLDRWRPGILGLPGSGGGSLLLWVPRSSEGGHLEMHVRINPS
;
A
#
# COMPACT_ATOMS: atom_id res chain seq x y z
N VAL A 1 -5.52 -9.08 -12.76
CA VAL A 1 -4.14 -8.64 -12.49
C VAL A 1 -3.97 -7.33 -13.24
N ASP A 2 -3.25 -6.35 -12.69
CA ASP A 2 -3.04 -5.08 -13.39
C ASP A 2 -2.20 -5.30 -14.65
N ILE A 3 -2.64 -4.76 -15.80
CA ILE A 3 -1.94 -4.89 -17.09
C ILE A 3 -1.01 -3.71 -17.39
N TYR A 4 -0.81 -2.82 -16.41
CA TYR A 4 0.12 -1.70 -16.51
C TYR A 4 0.81 -1.51 -15.18
N ASP A 5 1.92 -0.77 -15.20
CA ASP A 5 2.65 -0.39 -14.01
C ASP A 5 1.82 0.51 -13.11
N VAL A 6 2.00 0.30 -11.81
CA VAL A 6 1.28 1.00 -10.76
C VAL A 6 2.22 1.37 -9.64
N LYS A 7 1.73 2.26 -8.80
CA LYS A 7 2.36 2.54 -7.52
C LYS A 7 1.35 2.29 -6.41
N VAL A 8 1.76 1.63 -5.35
CA VAL A 8 1.01 1.61 -4.09
C VAL A 8 1.64 2.66 -3.18
N VAL A 9 0.85 3.63 -2.78
CA VAL A 9 1.29 4.66 -1.84
C VAL A 9 0.75 4.27 -0.47
N VAL A 10 1.64 4.08 0.49
CA VAL A 10 1.28 3.78 1.88
C VAL A 10 1.21 5.09 2.64
N HIS A 11 0.11 5.34 3.34
CA HIS A 11 -0.09 6.50 4.20
C HIS A 11 -0.24 6.08 5.66
N SER A 12 0.21 6.92 6.59
CA SER A 12 -0.07 6.78 8.01
C SER A 12 -0.36 8.14 8.63
N GLY A 13 -1.43 8.25 9.41
CA GLY A 13 -1.85 9.52 9.99
C GLY A 13 -2.25 10.60 8.95
N GLY A 14 -2.46 10.22 7.70
CA GLY A 14 -2.73 11.13 6.58
C GLY A 14 -1.50 11.52 5.75
N ASP A 15 -0.30 11.22 6.24
CA ASP A 15 0.96 11.52 5.55
C ASP A 15 1.47 10.31 4.75
N LYS A 16 2.20 10.59 3.66
CA LYS A 16 2.87 9.57 2.89
C LYS A 16 4.00 8.93 3.71
N TYR A 17 3.90 7.63 3.91
CA TYR A 17 4.92 6.81 4.57
C TYR A 17 5.88 6.16 3.57
N ALA A 18 5.34 5.48 2.55
CA ALA A 18 6.14 4.75 1.57
C ALA A 18 5.51 4.78 0.17
N GLU A 19 6.33 4.50 -0.84
CA GLU A 19 5.90 4.28 -2.22
C GLU A 19 6.48 2.97 -2.73
N VAL A 20 5.62 2.06 -3.14
CA VAL A 20 5.99 0.75 -3.69
C VAL A 20 5.61 0.72 -5.16
N LYS A 21 6.60 0.54 -6.04
CA LYS A 21 6.35 0.36 -7.49
C LYS A 21 6.00 -1.11 -7.74
N VAL A 22 4.96 -1.35 -8.53
CA VAL A 22 4.52 -2.69 -8.93
C VAL A 22 4.38 -2.70 -10.44
N GLY A 23 5.15 -3.54 -11.12
CA GLY A 23 5.07 -3.69 -12.56
C GLY A 23 3.76 -4.35 -13.01
N ALA A 24 3.41 -4.17 -14.27
CA ALA A 24 2.30 -4.89 -14.89
C ALA A 24 2.46 -6.41 -14.71
N GLY A 25 1.45 -7.07 -14.15
CA GLY A 25 1.50 -8.53 -13.95
C GLY A 25 2.28 -9.01 -12.72
N GLU A 26 3.01 -8.13 -12.05
CA GLU A 26 3.99 -8.52 -11.03
C GLU A 26 3.39 -8.61 -9.63
N THR A 27 4.06 -9.40 -8.79
CA THR A 27 3.91 -9.40 -7.34
C THR A 27 5.21 -8.86 -6.75
N VAL A 28 5.09 -7.90 -5.84
CA VAL A 28 6.23 -7.35 -5.11
C VAL A 28 6.03 -7.55 -3.62
N THR A 29 7.12 -7.80 -2.91
CA THR A 29 7.14 -7.83 -1.45
C THR A 29 7.57 -6.47 -0.93
N TRP A 30 6.88 -5.98 0.10
CA TRP A 30 7.25 -4.79 0.84
C TRP A 30 7.28 -5.12 2.32
N ASP A 31 8.45 -4.92 2.93
CA ASP A 31 8.70 -5.23 4.33
C ASP A 31 8.86 -3.95 5.14
N ALA A 32 8.40 -4.02 6.39
CA ALA A 32 8.59 -3.01 7.41
C ALA A 32 8.63 -3.68 8.78
N THR A 33 9.22 -3.03 9.77
CA THR A 33 9.38 -3.60 11.10
C THR A 33 8.17 -3.29 12.00
N ILE A 34 7.88 -4.19 12.95
CA ILE A 34 6.81 -3.95 13.94
C ILE A 34 7.03 -2.65 14.73
N PRO A 35 8.25 -2.30 15.21
CA PRO A 35 8.47 -1.02 15.88
C PRO A 35 8.11 0.21 15.05
N GLU A 36 8.25 0.15 13.72
CA GLU A 36 7.88 1.24 12.81
C GLU A 36 6.37 1.36 12.64
N LEU A 37 5.64 0.24 12.61
CA LEU A 37 4.23 0.21 12.21
C LEU A 37 3.23 -0.01 13.36
N GLN A 38 3.67 -0.46 14.53
CA GLN A 38 2.77 -0.68 15.68
C GLN A 38 1.99 0.59 16.06
N ASP A 39 0.71 0.41 16.41
CA ASP A 39 -0.27 1.46 16.69
C ASP A 39 -0.53 2.44 15.55
N LYS A 40 -0.11 2.12 14.33
CA LYS A 40 -0.40 2.95 13.15
C LYS A 40 -1.57 2.39 12.38
N THR A 41 -2.41 3.31 11.94
CA THR A 41 -3.33 3.06 10.84
C THR A 41 -2.59 3.29 9.53
N LEU A 42 -2.74 2.34 8.61
CA LEU A 42 -2.19 2.35 7.27
C LEU A 42 -3.31 2.44 6.24
N TYR A 43 -3.15 3.35 5.29
CA TYR A 43 -3.97 3.41 4.08
C TYR A 43 -3.06 3.08 2.90
N LEU A 44 -3.41 2.05 2.14
CA LEU A 44 -2.68 1.65 0.94
C LEU A 44 -3.52 2.05 -0.26
N ASP A 45 -3.06 3.09 -0.96
CA ASP A 45 -3.74 3.64 -2.12
C ASP A 45 -3.05 3.17 -3.38
N ARG A 46 -3.83 2.47 -4.21
CA ARG A 46 -3.37 2.08 -5.53
C ARG A 46 -3.45 3.28 -6.48
N TRP A 47 -2.32 3.60 -7.08
CA TRP A 47 -2.13 4.76 -7.96
C TRP A 47 -1.71 4.38 -9.38
N ARG A 48 -2.29 5.06 -10.37
CA ARG A 48 -1.98 4.90 -11.80
C ARG A 48 -1.96 6.28 -12.47
N PRO A 49 -0.92 6.63 -13.26
CA PRO A 49 -0.94 7.86 -14.05
C PRO A 49 -2.11 7.85 -15.04
N GLY A 50 -2.91 8.92 -15.07
CA GLY A 50 -3.96 9.12 -16.06
C GLY A 50 -3.42 9.59 -17.41
N ILE A 51 -4.33 9.89 -18.35
CA ILE A 51 -3.99 10.50 -19.64
C ILE A 51 -3.28 11.84 -19.38
N LEU A 52 -2.17 12.10 -20.07
CA LEU A 52 -1.23 13.23 -19.86
C LEU A 52 -0.40 13.19 -18.56
N GLY A 53 -0.29 12.04 -17.88
CA GLY A 53 0.51 11.93 -16.65
C GLY A 53 -0.15 12.63 -15.44
N LEU A 54 -1.41 13.06 -15.59
CA LEU A 54 -2.16 13.65 -14.51
C LEU A 54 -2.40 12.61 -13.43
N PRO A 55 -2.15 12.95 -12.16
CA PRO A 55 -2.39 12.01 -11.10
C PRO A 55 -3.89 11.65 -11.01
N GLY A 56 -4.29 10.40 -11.31
CA GLY A 56 -5.62 9.86 -11.00
C GLY A 56 -5.64 8.97 -9.75
N SER A 57 -6.47 9.33 -8.77
CA SER A 57 -6.71 8.57 -7.53
C SER A 57 -7.87 7.56 -7.65
N GLY A 58 -8.32 7.24 -8.86
CA GLY A 58 -9.50 6.40 -9.14
C GLY A 58 -9.33 4.91 -8.84
N GLY A 59 -8.57 4.54 -7.80
CA GLY A 59 -8.37 3.17 -7.35
C GLY A 59 -9.07 2.88 -6.04
N GLY A 60 -9.28 1.59 -5.75
CA GLY A 60 -9.64 1.17 -4.40
C GLY A 60 -8.50 1.44 -3.41
N SER A 61 -8.85 1.46 -2.12
CA SER A 61 -7.92 1.66 -1.01
C SER A 61 -8.07 0.53 0.01
N LEU A 62 -6.96 0.06 0.57
CA LEU A 62 -6.99 -0.84 1.73
C LEU A 62 -6.69 -0.03 3.00
N LEU A 63 -7.57 -0.15 3.98
CA LEU A 63 -7.36 0.36 5.34
C LEU A 63 -6.98 -0.79 6.27
N LEU A 64 -5.87 -0.63 7.00
CA LEU A 64 -5.36 -1.58 7.96
C LEU A 64 -4.95 -0.87 9.25
N TRP A 65 -5.26 -1.44 10.41
CA TRP A 65 -4.67 -1.01 11.68
C TRP A 65 -3.69 -2.08 12.15
N VAL A 66 -2.45 -1.69 12.46
CA VAL A 66 -1.41 -2.61 12.94
C VAL A 66 -1.39 -2.57 14.48
N PRO A 67 -1.79 -3.66 15.16
CA PRO A 67 -1.83 -3.68 16.61
C PRO A 67 -0.42 -3.69 17.20
N ARG A 68 -0.26 -3.11 18.40
CA ARG A 68 0.93 -3.31 19.22
C ARG A 68 0.92 -4.68 19.87
N SER A 69 2.09 -5.33 19.88
CA SER A 69 2.35 -6.53 20.67
C SER A 69 3.61 -6.35 21.51
N SER A 70 3.53 -6.65 22.81
CA SER A 70 4.68 -6.61 23.73
C SER A 70 5.64 -7.79 23.58
N GLU A 71 5.22 -8.85 22.90
CA GLU A 71 5.99 -10.09 22.71
C GLU A 71 6.48 -10.26 21.26
N GLY A 72 6.35 -9.21 20.44
CA GLY A 72 6.56 -9.28 18.99
C GLY A 72 5.35 -9.83 18.25
N GLY A 73 5.46 -9.97 16.93
CA GLY A 73 4.36 -10.43 16.08
C GLY A 73 4.76 -10.55 14.62
N HIS A 74 3.92 -11.21 13.83
CA HIS A 74 4.09 -11.37 12.39
C HIS A 74 2.77 -11.04 11.71
N LEU A 75 2.81 -10.14 10.73
CA LEU A 75 1.69 -9.85 9.86
C LEU A 75 2.15 -10.01 8.41
N GLU A 76 1.55 -10.97 7.73
CA GLU A 76 1.77 -11.22 6.31
C GLU A 76 0.43 -11.19 5.59
N MET A 77 0.40 -10.47 4.48
CA MET A 77 -0.83 -10.22 3.75
C MET A 77 -0.59 -10.39 2.26
N HIS A 78 -1.48 -11.16 1.62
CA HIS A 78 -1.53 -11.29 0.17
C HIS A 78 -2.66 -10.41 -0.35
N VAL A 79 -2.33 -9.16 -0.72
CA VAL A 79 -3.32 -8.13 -1.06
C VAL A 79 -3.33 -7.86 -2.56
N ARG A 80 -4.54 -7.75 -3.11
CA ARG A 80 -4.77 -7.18 -4.44
C ARG A 80 -5.75 -6.01 -4.36
N ILE A 81 -5.27 -4.81 -4.61
CA ILE A 81 -6.08 -3.59 -4.65
C ILE A 81 -6.51 -3.35 -6.10
N ASN A 82 -7.81 -3.45 -6.39
CA ASN A 82 -8.34 -3.29 -7.75
C ASN A 82 -8.65 -1.81 -8.06
N PRO A 83 -8.66 -1.41 -9.35
CA PRO A 83 -9.25 -0.14 -9.74
C PRO A 83 -10.73 -0.09 -9.34
N SER A 84 -11.25 1.11 -9.04
CA SER A 84 -12.69 1.33 -8.83
C SER A 84 -13.43 1.48 -10.15
#